data_AF-A0A3Q1F1I8-F1
#
_entry.id   AF-A0A3Q1F1I8-F1
#
_cell.length_a   1.000
_cell.length_b   1.000
_cell.length_c   1.000
_cell.angle_alpha   90.00
_cell.angle_beta   90.00
_cell.angle_gamma   90.00
#
_symmetry.space_group_name_H-M   'P 1'
#
loop_
_entity.id
_entity.type
_entity.pdbx_description
1 polymer ?
#
loop_
_entity_poly.entity_id
_entity_poly.type
_entity_poly.pdbx_seq_one_letter_code
_entity_poly.pdbx_strand_id
1 'polypeptide(L)' 'VPTPQQPPPAKREKKTIRIRDPNQGGRDITEEIMAGGSGSRNSTPPIGPPSSTPTPPQV' A
#
# COMPACT_ATOMS: atom_id res chain seq x y z
N VAL A 1 9.28 -37.62 -6.83
CA VAL A 1 9.65 -37.08 -5.50
C VAL A 1 8.44 -36.37 -4.93
N PRO A 2 7.94 -36.71 -3.74
CA PRO A 2 6.83 -35.98 -3.13
C PRO A 2 7.34 -34.64 -2.61
N THR A 3 6.66 -33.55 -2.97
CA THR A 3 6.93 -32.21 -2.46
C THR A 3 6.71 -32.16 -0.95
N PRO A 4 7.64 -31.59 -0.17
CA PRO A 4 7.43 -31.39 1.26
C PRO A 4 6.20 -30.52 1.48
N GLN A 5 5.24 -31.04 2.25
CA GLN A 5 4.04 -30.32 2.62
C GLN A 5 4.45 -29.14 3.50
N GLN A 6 4.30 -27.92 2.98
CA GLN A 6 4.58 -26.71 3.74
C GLN A 6 3.68 -26.70 5.00
N PRO A 7 4.24 -26.47 6.20
CA PRO A 7 3.44 -26.43 7.41
C PRO A 7 2.35 -25.36 7.29
N PRO A 8 1.15 -25.61 7.86
CA PRO A 8 0.06 -24.65 7.82
C PRO A 8 0.53 -23.32 8.42
N PRO A 9 0.20 -22.19 7.79
CA PRO A 9 0.63 -20.88 8.27
C PRO A 9 0.17 -20.72 9.72
N ALA A 10 1.11 -20.41 10.62
CA ALA A 10 0.80 -20.13 12.01
C ALA A 10 -0.31 -19.07 12.06
N LYS A 11 -1.33 -19.29 12.90
CA LYS A 11 -2.47 -18.38 13.05
C LYS A 11 -1.95 -16.99 13.42
N ARG A 12 -1.84 -16.11 12.44
CA ARG A 12 -1.42 -14.72 12.65
C ARG A 12 -2.56 -13.98 13.31
N GLU A 13 -2.35 -13.53 14.53
CA GLU A 13 -3.30 -12.67 15.22
C GLU A 13 -3.52 -11.39 14.40
N LYS A 14 -4.79 -11.06 14.14
CA LYS A 14 -5.18 -9.82 13.48
C LYS A 14 -5.13 -8.70 14.51
N LYS A 15 -4.04 -7.93 14.53
CA LYS A 15 -3.95 -6.70 15.31
C LYS A 15 -4.63 -5.56 14.55
N THR A 16 -5.54 -4.85 15.19
CA THR A 16 -6.16 -3.63 14.64
C THR A 16 -5.09 -2.55 14.45
N ILE A 17 -5.06 -1.94 13.27
CA ILE A 17 -4.11 -0.86 12.94
C ILE A 17 -4.70 0.52 13.23
N ARG A 18 -3.84 1.46 13.59
CA ARG A 18 -4.19 2.88 13.78
C ARG A 18 -3.63 3.71 12.62
N ILE A 19 -4.43 4.59 12.04
CA ILE A 19 -4.08 5.38 10.87
C ILE A 19 -4.12 6.85 11.26
N ARG A 20 -2.98 7.55 11.14
CA ARG A 20 -2.84 8.97 11.49
C ARG A 20 -2.57 9.81 10.24
N ASP A 21 -3.29 10.92 10.09
CA ASP A 21 -3.10 11.85 8.97
C ASP A 21 -2.06 12.94 9.33
N PRO A 22 -0.91 13.02 8.64
CA PRO A 22 0.09 14.06 8.88
C PRO A 22 -0.43 15.47 8.57
N ASN A 23 -1.39 15.60 7.64
CA ASN A 23 -1.96 16.89 7.24
C ASN A 23 -3.00 17.42 8.23
N GLN A 24 -3.49 16.55 9.13
CA GLN A 24 -4.44 16.91 10.20
C GLN A 24 -3.79 16.79 11.59
N GLY A 25 -2.48 17.02 11.69
CA GLY A 25 -1.78 17.00 12.98
C GLY A 25 -1.70 15.62 13.65
N GLY A 26 -1.77 14.56 12.87
CA GLY A 26 -1.76 13.18 13.37
C GLY A 26 -3.12 12.70 13.88
N ARG A 27 -4.22 13.36 13.47
CA ARG A 27 -5.60 12.92 13.75
C ARG A 27 -5.77 11.45 13.38
N ASP A 28 -6.39 10.69 14.29
CA ASP A 28 -6.74 9.29 14.06
C ASP A 28 -7.92 9.23 13.08
N ILE A 29 -7.67 8.74 11.88
CA ILE A 29 -8.64 8.63 10.77
C ILE A 29 -8.97 7.16 10.47
N THR A 30 -8.65 6.23 11.40
CA THR A 30 -8.86 4.80 11.21
C THR A 30 -10.29 4.45 10.82
N GLU A 31 -11.29 5.06 11.47
CA GLU A 31 -12.71 4.80 11.16
C GLU A 31 -13.10 5.29 9.78
N GLU A 32 -12.64 6.48 9.38
CA GLU A 32 -12.93 7.05 8.07
C GLU A 32 -12.30 6.21 6.96
N ILE A 33 -11.08 5.71 7.15
CA ILE A 33 -10.41 4.82 6.20
C ILE A 33 -11.07 3.44 6.15
N MET A 34 -11.42 2.85 7.31
CA MET A 34 -12.13 1.56 7.35
C MET A 34 -13.54 1.64 6.76
N ALA A 35 -14.22 2.78 6.94
CA ALA A 35 -15.53 3.07 6.35
C ALA A 35 -15.45 3.35 4.83
N GLY A 36 -14.25 3.30 4.23
CA GLY A 36 -14.06 3.54 2.80
C GLY A 36 -14.18 5.02 2.42
N GLY A 37 -13.82 5.91 3.35
CA GLY A 37 -13.87 7.36 3.22
C GLY A 37 -13.44 7.82 1.84
N SER A 38 -14.41 8.40 1.14
CA SER A 38 -14.33 9.06 -0.16
C SER A 38 -13.21 10.11 -0.16
N GLY A 39 -11.98 9.66 -0.35
CA GLY A 39 -10.81 10.48 -0.07
C GLY A 39 -9.53 9.98 -0.69
N SER A 40 -9.59 8.98 -1.57
CA SER A 40 -8.71 9.02 -2.74
C SER A 40 -9.13 10.25 -3.54
N ARG A 41 -8.73 11.43 -3.07
CA ARG A 41 -7.94 12.30 -3.93
C ARG A 41 -6.86 11.36 -4.43
N ASN A 42 -7.17 10.69 -5.53
CA ASN A 42 -6.26 10.43 -6.59
C ASN A 42 -5.61 11.81 -6.79
N SER A 43 -4.58 12.12 -5.97
CA SER A 43 -3.55 13.06 -6.37
C SER A 43 -3.13 12.43 -7.66
N THR A 44 -3.71 12.92 -8.75
CA THR A 44 -3.46 12.46 -10.09
C THR A 44 -1.99 12.08 -10.09
N PRO A 45 -1.62 10.80 -10.27
CA PRO A 45 -0.20 10.45 -10.28
C PRO A 45 0.45 11.48 -11.20
N PRO A 46 1.55 12.16 -10.79
CA PRO A 46 2.14 13.21 -11.61
C PRO A 46 2.22 12.65 -13.02
N ILE A 47 1.60 13.37 -13.96
CA ILE A 47 1.41 12.91 -15.33
C ILE A 47 2.78 12.47 -15.86
N GLY A 48 2.93 11.16 -16.01
CA GLY A 48 4.05 10.50 -16.65
C GLY A 48 5.29 10.26 -15.77
N PRO A 49 6.05 9.18 -16.05
CA PRO A 49 7.46 9.15 -15.69
C PRO A 49 8.15 10.38 -16.32
N PRO A 50 9.20 10.97 -15.71
CA PRO A 50 10.01 11.95 -16.41
C PRO A 50 10.46 11.31 -17.73
N SER A 51 10.29 12.05 -18.83
CA SER A 51 10.62 11.70 -20.23
C SER A 51 12.12 11.43 -20.47
N SER A 52 12.84 10.89 -19.50
CA SER A 52 14.28 10.73 -19.49
C SER A 52 14.70 9.41 -18.83
N THR A 53 13.94 8.33 -19.02
CA THR A 53 14.59 7.01 -18.97
C THR A 53 15.05 6.70 -20.39
N PRO A 54 16.29 7.06 -20.81
CA PRO A 54 16.81 6.55 -22.06
C PRO A 54 16.83 5.02 -21.93
N THR A 55 16.12 4.35 -22.82
CA THR A 55 16.22 2.90 -22.97
C THR A 55 17.72 2.56 -23.12
N PRO A 56 18.31 1.69 -22.29
CA PRO A 56 19.68 1.30 -22.49
C PRO A 56 19.81 0.63 -23.87
N PRO A 57 20.86 0.95 -24.67
CA PRO A 57 21.05 0.33 -25.96
C PRO A 57 21.21 -1.17 -25.76
N GLN A 58 20.40 -1.95 -26.46
CA GLN A 58 20.58 -3.39 -26.53
C GLN A 58 21.77 -3.64 -27.45
N VAL A 59 22.93 -3.82 -26.84
CA VAL A 59 24.11 -4.48 -27.45
C VAL A 59 24.26 -5.86 -26.87
#